data_AF-A0A8P0SRK8-F1
#
_entry.id   AF-A0A8P0SRK8-F1
#
_cell.length_a   1.000
_cell.length_b   1.000
_cell.length_c   1.000
_cell.angle_alpha   90.00
_cell.angle_beta   90.00
_cell.angle_gamma   90.00
#
_symmetry.space_group_name_H-M   'P 1'
#
loop_
_entity.id
_entity.type
_entity.pdbx_description
1 polymer ?
#
loop_
_entity_poly.entity_id
_entity_poly.type
_entity_poly.pdbx_seq_one_letter_code
_entity_poly.pdbx_strand_id
1 'polypeptide(L)'
;HQSQCPKSNLSSSWLFKGLLSILRKLKSAPDQEVRILLLGLDNAGKTTLLKQLASEDISHITPTQGFNIKSVQSQGFKLNVWDIGGQRKIRPYWRNYFENTDILIYVIDSADRKRFEETGQELAELLEEEKLSCVPVLIFANKQDLLTAAPASEIAEGLNLHTIRDRVWQIQSCSALTGEGVQVDQKSTPSLTPSSWIPAPACHSLPAIMRCGRCHH
;
A
#
# COMPACT_ATOMS: atom_id res chain seq x y z
N HIS A 1 -28.49 43.85 5.24
CA HIS A 1 -28.07 43.06 4.07
C HIS A 1 -26.81 42.27 4.44
N GLN A 2 -26.97 41.00 4.80
CA GLN A 2 -25.86 40.11 5.15
C GLN A 2 -25.16 39.66 3.87
N SER A 3 -23.86 39.90 3.81
CA SER A 3 -22.92 39.39 2.82
C SER A 3 -22.76 37.87 2.97
N GLN A 4 -23.01 37.14 1.88
CA GLN A 4 -22.88 35.69 1.78
C GLN A 4 -21.42 35.25 1.89
N CYS A 5 -21.12 34.33 2.81
CA CYS A 5 -19.90 33.52 2.78
C CYS A 5 -20.03 32.43 1.69
N PRO A 6 -18.96 32.12 0.94
CA PRO A 6 -18.95 30.98 0.03
C PRO A 6 -18.91 29.68 0.84
N LYS A 7 -19.75 28.73 0.44
CA LYS A 7 -19.88 27.39 1.04
C LYS A 7 -18.50 26.70 1.08
N SER A 8 -17.99 26.43 2.27
CA SER A 8 -16.83 25.57 2.45
C SER A 8 -17.19 24.15 2.04
N ASN A 9 -16.45 23.63 1.07
CA ASN A 9 -16.53 22.25 0.58
C ASN A 9 -16.35 21.28 1.76
N LEU A 10 -17.34 20.40 1.97
CA LEU A 10 -17.16 19.22 2.82
C LEU A 10 -16.09 18.34 2.18
N SER A 11 -14.86 18.43 2.69
CA SER A 11 -13.78 17.53 2.34
C SER A 11 -14.04 16.18 3.01
N SER A 12 -14.68 15.30 2.26
CA SER A 12 -14.89 13.91 2.64
C SER A 12 -13.53 13.19 2.68
N SER A 13 -13.14 12.76 3.88
CA SER A 13 -11.81 12.25 4.22
C SER A 13 -11.71 10.76 3.92
N TRP A 14 -11.03 10.37 2.84
CA TRP A 14 -11.00 8.98 2.35
C TRP A 14 -9.57 8.44 2.18
N LEU A 15 -8.81 8.27 3.27
CA LEU A 15 -7.57 7.48 3.23
C LEU A 15 -7.46 6.52 4.42
N PHE A 16 -6.79 5.41 4.15
CA PHE A 16 -6.45 4.32 5.05
C PHE A 16 -5.69 4.78 6.30
N LYS A 17 -6.00 4.24 7.48
CA LYS A 17 -5.15 4.48 8.68
C LYS A 17 -3.69 4.08 8.46
N GLY A 18 -3.44 2.98 7.75
CA GLY A 18 -2.10 2.51 7.45
C GLY A 18 -1.35 3.42 6.49
N LEU A 19 -1.89 3.61 5.27
CA LEU A 19 -1.30 4.51 4.28
C LEU A 19 -1.15 5.94 4.81
N LEU A 20 -2.13 6.46 5.56
CA LEU A 20 -2.02 7.78 6.20
C LEU A 20 -0.93 7.85 7.24
N SER A 21 -0.74 6.80 8.04
CA SER A 21 0.33 6.81 9.04
C SER A 21 1.70 6.87 8.37
N ILE A 22 1.86 6.17 7.24
CA ILE A 22 3.07 6.23 6.40
C ILE A 22 3.20 7.62 5.75
N LEU A 23 2.16 8.09 5.07
CA LEU A 23 2.15 9.41 4.41
C LEU A 23 2.40 10.57 5.38
N ARG A 24 1.87 10.51 6.61
CA ARG A 24 2.12 11.53 7.64
C ARG A 24 3.58 11.55 8.09
N LYS A 25 4.26 10.40 8.16
CA LYS A 25 5.70 10.35 8.44
C LYS A 25 6.54 10.94 7.30
N LEU A 26 6.02 10.90 6.08
CA LEU A 26 6.67 11.48 4.89
C LEU A 26 6.41 12.98 4.71
N LYS A 27 5.55 13.61 5.54
CA LYS A 27 5.22 15.04 5.38
C LYS A 27 6.39 15.95 5.76
N SER A 28 6.94 16.63 4.74
CA SER A 28 7.70 17.87 4.91
C SER A 28 7.01 19.10 4.29
N ALA A 29 6.07 18.94 3.35
CA ALA A 29 5.33 20.05 2.74
C ALA A 29 3.93 19.64 2.18
N PRO A 30 2.96 20.57 2.09
CA PRO A 30 1.75 20.37 1.30
C PRO A 30 2.06 20.24 -0.21
N ASP A 31 1.20 19.53 -0.96
CA ASP A 31 1.32 19.24 -2.40
C ASP A 31 2.48 18.32 -2.83
N GLN A 32 3.07 17.57 -1.90
CA GLN A 32 4.07 16.56 -2.26
C GLN A 32 3.44 15.43 -3.09
N GLU A 33 4.03 15.18 -4.26
CA GLU A 33 3.71 14.01 -5.07
C GLU A 33 4.32 12.78 -4.41
N VAL A 34 3.51 11.74 -4.25
CA VAL A 34 3.95 10.47 -3.67
C VAL A 34 3.81 9.38 -4.72
N ARG A 35 4.92 8.76 -5.08
CA ARG A 35 4.98 7.66 -6.04
C ARG A 35 4.76 6.34 -5.33
N ILE A 36 3.61 5.73 -5.61
CA ILE A 36 3.20 4.43 -5.07
C ILE A 36 3.40 3.37 -6.13
N LEU A 37 4.15 2.32 -5.81
CA LEU A 37 4.29 1.15 -6.67
C LEU A 37 3.36 0.04 -6.17
N LEU A 38 2.47 -0.45 -7.03
CA LEU A 38 1.47 -1.46 -6.68
C LEU A 38 1.81 -2.81 -7.36
N LEU A 39 2.26 -3.77 -6.55
CA LEU A 39 2.72 -5.10 -6.98
C LEU A 39 1.97 -6.23 -6.26
N GLY A 40 2.26 -7.47 -6.66
CA GLY A 40 1.58 -8.69 -6.22
C GLY A 40 1.26 -9.61 -7.40
N LEU A 41 0.91 -10.86 -7.12
CA LEU A 41 0.63 -11.85 -8.17
C LEU A 41 -0.53 -11.42 -9.09
N ASP A 42 -0.61 -12.05 -10.25
CA ASP A 42 -1.82 -12.00 -11.08
C ASP A 42 -3.05 -12.47 -10.28
N ASN A 43 -4.20 -11.88 -10.60
CA ASN A 43 -5.47 -12.12 -9.91
C ASN A 43 -5.52 -11.68 -8.43
N ALA A 44 -4.47 -11.07 -7.86
CA ALA A 44 -4.49 -10.58 -6.48
C ALA A 44 -5.51 -9.44 -6.23
N GLY A 45 -5.94 -8.74 -7.29
CA GLY A 45 -6.92 -7.65 -7.21
C GLY A 45 -6.31 -6.24 -7.19
N LYS A 46 -5.08 -6.07 -7.69
CA LYS A 46 -4.37 -4.78 -7.77
C LYS A 46 -5.15 -3.71 -8.53
N THR A 47 -5.55 -4.00 -9.77
CA THR A 47 -6.31 -3.06 -10.60
C THR A 47 -7.67 -2.73 -9.99
N THR A 48 -8.33 -3.70 -9.35
CA THR A 48 -9.58 -3.49 -8.62
C THR A 48 -9.37 -2.54 -7.44
N LEU A 49 -8.31 -2.77 -6.65
CA LEU A 49 -7.93 -1.90 -5.53
C LEU A 49 -7.66 -0.46 -6.01
N LEU A 50 -6.93 -0.30 -7.11
CA LEU A 50 -6.63 1.00 -7.70
C LEU A 50 -7.91 1.71 -8.19
N LYS A 51 -8.81 1.00 -8.87
CA LYS A 51 -10.09 1.56 -9.32
C LYS A 51 -10.98 1.95 -8.13
N GLN A 52 -11.02 1.11 -7.10
CA GLN A 52 -11.77 1.40 -5.87
C GLN A 52 -11.21 2.64 -5.15
N LEU A 53 -9.90 2.82 -5.18
CA LEU A 53 -9.24 4.02 -4.66
C LEU A 53 -9.55 5.29 -5.46
N ALA A 54 -9.63 5.15 -6.77
CA ALA A 54 -9.98 6.23 -7.68
C ALA A 54 -11.50 6.52 -7.73
N SER A 55 -12.32 5.77 -6.97
CA SER A 55 -13.79 5.82 -7.05
C SER A 55 -14.31 5.60 -8.47
N GLU A 56 -13.68 4.68 -9.20
CA GLU A 56 -14.04 4.29 -10.56
C GLU A 56 -14.81 2.97 -10.62
N ASP A 57 -15.47 2.73 -11.75
CA ASP A 57 -16.19 1.49 -12.00
C ASP A 57 -15.27 0.26 -12.08
N ILE A 58 -15.59 -0.74 -11.25
CA ILE A 58 -14.89 -2.02 -11.12
C ILE A 58 -15.57 -3.18 -11.87
N SER A 59 -16.70 -2.93 -12.56
CA SER A 59 -17.48 -3.97 -13.26
C SER A 59 -16.68 -4.73 -14.32
N HIS A 60 -15.85 -4.01 -15.07
CA HIS A 60 -15.03 -4.56 -16.15
C HIS A 60 -13.54 -4.35 -15.85
N ILE A 61 -12.88 -5.44 -15.46
CA ILE A 61 -11.43 -5.49 -15.21
C ILE A 61 -10.86 -6.69 -15.96
N THR A 62 -9.91 -6.42 -16.84
CA THR A 62 -9.16 -7.45 -17.57
C THR A 62 -7.74 -7.57 -16.99
N PRO A 63 -7.07 -8.72 -17.14
CA PRO A 63 -5.69 -8.86 -16.69
C PRO A 63 -4.75 -7.83 -17.34
N THR A 64 -4.04 -7.06 -16.52
CA THR A 64 -3.08 -6.07 -16.98
C THR A 64 -1.90 -6.75 -17.69
N GLN A 65 -1.68 -6.42 -18.96
CA GLN A 65 -0.57 -6.96 -19.77
C GLN A 65 0.73 -6.15 -19.62
N GLY A 66 0.64 -4.92 -19.13
CA GLY A 66 1.79 -4.03 -18.89
C GLY A 66 1.64 -3.30 -17.56
N PHE A 67 1.33 -2.01 -17.62
CA PHE A 67 1.14 -1.18 -16.45
C PHE A 67 0.00 -0.16 -16.64
N ASN A 68 -0.52 0.36 -15.54
CA ASN A 68 -1.46 1.48 -15.49
C ASN A 68 -0.93 2.53 -14.51
N ILE A 69 -1.02 3.80 -14.86
CA ILE A 69 -0.61 4.91 -13.99
C ILE A 69 -1.85 5.76 -13.71
N LYS A 70 -2.12 6.01 -12.43
CA LYS A 70 -3.19 6.93 -12.03
C LYS A 70 -2.73 7.87 -10.94
N SER A 71 -3.10 9.13 -11.09
CA SER A 71 -2.94 10.15 -10.06
C SER A 71 -4.24 10.29 -9.27
N VAL A 72 -4.21 9.97 -7.98
CA VAL A 72 -5.33 10.12 -7.05
C VAL A 72 -5.00 11.25 -6.09
N GLN A 73 -5.84 12.28 -6.04
CA GLN A 73 -5.70 13.34 -5.02
C GLN A 73 -6.35 12.89 -3.72
N SER A 74 -5.60 12.95 -2.62
CA SER A 74 -6.20 12.66 -1.31
C SER A 74 -5.47 13.31 -0.15
N GLN A 75 -6.22 13.98 0.74
CA GLN A 75 -5.75 14.70 1.94
C GLN A 75 -4.54 15.63 1.72
N GLY A 76 -4.52 16.34 0.58
CA GLY A 76 -3.45 17.26 0.21
C GLY A 76 -2.19 16.58 -0.35
N PHE A 77 -2.27 15.29 -0.69
CA PHE A 77 -1.25 14.57 -1.45
C PHE A 77 -1.74 14.27 -2.85
N LYS A 78 -0.82 14.28 -3.81
CA LYS A 78 -1.03 13.73 -5.15
C LYS A 78 -0.36 12.36 -5.20
N LEU A 79 -1.18 11.31 -5.12
CA LEU A 79 -0.71 9.92 -5.12
C LEU A 79 -0.61 9.43 -6.56
N ASN A 80 0.61 9.22 -7.07
CA ASN A 80 0.86 8.64 -8.39
C ASN A 80 1.05 7.13 -8.24
N VAL A 81 0.00 6.35 -8.51
CA VAL A 81 -0.01 4.89 -8.35
C VAL A 81 0.36 4.22 -9.67
N TRP A 82 1.37 3.36 -9.61
CA TRP A 82 1.86 2.53 -10.72
C TRP A 82 1.40 1.08 -10.50
N ASP A 83 0.29 0.69 -11.12
CA ASP A 83 -0.23 -0.69 -11.12
C ASP A 83 0.46 -1.50 -12.20
N ILE A 84 1.31 -2.43 -11.80
CA ILE A 84 2.07 -3.28 -12.73
C ILE A 84 1.41 -4.66 -12.78
N GLY A 85 1.27 -5.23 -13.97
CA GLY A 85 0.71 -6.58 -14.11
C GLY A 85 1.54 -7.63 -13.35
N GLY A 86 0.85 -8.65 -12.82
CA GLY A 86 1.44 -9.65 -11.93
C GLY A 86 1.67 -11.04 -12.55
N GLN A 87 1.42 -11.20 -13.85
CA GLN A 87 1.58 -12.50 -14.50
C GLN A 87 3.05 -12.90 -14.48
N ARG A 88 3.35 -14.17 -14.25
CA ARG A 88 4.72 -14.69 -14.14
C ARG A 88 5.66 -14.23 -15.28
N LYS A 89 5.13 -14.15 -16.51
CA LYS A 89 5.90 -13.70 -17.71
C LYS A 89 6.37 -12.24 -17.65
N ILE A 90 5.69 -11.39 -16.88
CA ILE A 90 5.98 -9.95 -16.83
C ILE A 90 6.63 -9.49 -15.53
N ARG A 91 6.69 -10.33 -14.49
CA ARG A 91 7.40 -10.03 -13.22
C ARG A 91 8.87 -9.63 -13.40
N PRO A 92 9.65 -10.19 -14.35
CA PRO A 92 11.01 -9.72 -14.62
C PRO A 92 11.13 -8.24 -15.03
N TYR A 93 10.02 -7.59 -15.42
CA TYR A 93 9.98 -6.16 -15.74
C TYR A 93 9.61 -5.27 -14.55
N TRP A 94 9.24 -5.82 -13.39
CA TRP A 94 8.94 -5.05 -12.18
C TRP A 94 10.10 -4.12 -11.77
N ARG A 95 11.34 -4.62 -11.91
CA ARG A 95 12.58 -3.87 -11.63
C ARG A 95 12.75 -2.57 -12.40
N ASN A 96 12.03 -2.41 -13.52
CA ASN A 96 12.04 -1.16 -14.29
C ASN A 96 11.30 -0.03 -13.58
N TYR A 97 10.54 -0.33 -12.52
CA TYR A 97 9.68 0.62 -11.82
C TYR A 97 10.12 0.90 -10.38
N PHE A 98 11.18 0.25 -9.87
CA PHE A 98 11.59 0.38 -8.46
C PHE A 98 12.14 1.77 -8.11
N GLU A 99 12.87 2.40 -9.03
CA GLU A 99 13.52 3.69 -8.77
C GLU A 99 12.50 4.79 -8.45
N ASN A 100 12.79 5.61 -7.44
CA ASN A 100 11.92 6.70 -6.98
C ASN A 100 10.56 6.20 -6.50
N THR A 101 10.49 5.01 -5.89
CA THR A 101 9.28 4.54 -5.19
C THR A 101 9.29 5.11 -3.77
N ASP A 102 8.23 5.82 -3.39
CA ASP A 102 8.07 6.33 -2.02
C ASP A 102 7.37 5.32 -1.12
N ILE A 103 6.44 4.54 -1.68
CA ILE A 103 5.68 3.50 -0.97
C ILE A 103 5.48 2.29 -1.89
N LEU A 104 5.76 1.09 -1.38
CA LEU A 104 5.38 -0.16 -2.02
C LEU A 104 4.05 -0.65 -1.42
N ILE A 105 3.05 -0.88 -2.27
CA ILE A 105 1.85 -1.61 -1.90
C ILE A 105 1.93 -3.00 -2.53
N TYR A 106 1.84 -4.04 -1.70
CA TYR A 106 1.85 -5.43 -2.14
C TYR A 106 0.49 -6.08 -1.85
N VAL A 107 -0.17 -6.60 -2.89
CA VAL A 107 -1.53 -7.16 -2.77
C VAL A 107 -1.48 -8.68 -2.84
N ILE A 108 -2.12 -9.34 -1.87
CA ILE A 108 -2.22 -10.79 -1.75
C ILE A 108 -3.69 -11.19 -1.86
N ASP A 109 -3.98 -12.21 -2.67
CA ASP A 109 -5.27 -12.89 -2.64
C ASP A 109 -5.34 -13.79 -1.42
N SER A 110 -6.11 -13.40 -0.40
CA SER A 110 -6.20 -14.16 0.85
C SER A 110 -6.90 -15.51 0.70
N ALA A 111 -7.67 -15.72 -0.38
CA ALA A 111 -8.35 -16.97 -0.65
C ALA A 111 -7.49 -17.97 -1.44
N ASP A 112 -6.38 -17.52 -2.04
CA ASP A 112 -5.52 -18.35 -2.89
C ASP A 112 -4.36 -18.98 -2.11
N ARG A 113 -4.71 -19.82 -1.14
CA ARG A 113 -3.77 -20.51 -0.25
C ARG A 113 -2.71 -21.33 -1.00
N LYS A 114 -3.02 -21.80 -2.23
CA LYS A 114 -2.10 -22.58 -3.06
C LYS A 114 -0.90 -21.76 -3.54
N ARG A 115 -1.03 -20.44 -3.64
CA ARG A 115 0.02 -19.53 -4.12
C ARG A 115 0.65 -18.68 -3.01
N PHE A 116 0.43 -19.04 -1.73
CA PHE A 116 1.06 -18.32 -0.61
C PHE A 116 2.58 -18.44 -0.61
N GLU A 117 3.11 -19.60 -0.97
CA GLU A 117 4.56 -19.78 -1.14
C GLU A 117 5.10 -18.92 -2.28
N GLU A 118 4.43 -18.94 -3.44
CA GLU A 118 4.82 -18.13 -4.61
C GLU A 118 4.80 -16.62 -4.29
N THR A 119 3.74 -16.12 -3.66
CA THR A 119 3.64 -14.70 -3.32
C THR A 119 4.62 -14.31 -2.22
N GLY A 120 4.95 -15.22 -1.30
CA GLY A 120 5.94 -15.00 -0.27
C GLY A 120 7.35 -14.88 -0.81
N GLN A 121 7.72 -15.76 -1.75
CA GLN A 121 9.00 -15.71 -2.45
C GLN A 121 9.16 -14.39 -3.21
N GLU A 122 8.14 -13.98 -3.97
CA GLU A 122 8.16 -12.73 -4.73
C GLU A 122 8.24 -11.50 -3.80
N LEU A 123 7.56 -11.53 -2.65
CA LEU A 123 7.68 -10.46 -1.66
C LEU A 123 9.08 -10.41 -1.04
N ALA A 124 9.66 -11.56 -0.69
CA ALA A 124 11.01 -11.64 -0.14
C ALA A 124 12.05 -11.07 -1.12
N GLU A 125 11.98 -11.46 -2.40
CA GLU A 125 12.83 -10.93 -3.46
C GLU A 125 12.69 -9.40 -3.58
N LEU A 126 11.47 -8.87 -3.56
CA LEU A 126 11.23 -7.41 -3.58
C LEU A 126 11.81 -6.67 -2.36
N LEU A 127 11.86 -7.32 -1.20
CA LEU A 127 12.41 -6.72 0.02
C LEU A 127 13.94 -6.69 0.01
N GLU A 128 14.59 -7.61 -0.69
CA GLU A 128 16.05 -7.65 -0.86
C GLU A 128 16.58 -6.67 -1.93
N GLU A 129 15.70 -6.12 -2.77
CA GLU A 129 16.06 -5.18 -3.82
C GLU A 129 16.63 -3.86 -3.27
N GLU A 130 17.87 -3.54 -3.65
CA GLU A 130 18.58 -2.33 -3.21
C GLU A 130 17.80 -1.04 -3.55
N LYS A 131 17.15 -1.02 -4.73
CA LYS A 131 16.34 0.12 -5.19
C LYS A 131 15.08 0.35 -4.36
N LEU A 132 14.63 -0.67 -3.64
CA LEU A 132 13.50 -0.61 -2.71
C LEU A 132 13.95 -0.57 -1.25
N SER A 133 15.25 -0.44 -0.98
CA SER A 133 15.78 -0.31 0.38
C SER A 133 15.10 0.84 1.12
N CYS A 134 14.75 0.61 2.39
CA CYS A 134 14.06 1.57 3.26
C CYS A 134 12.65 2.03 2.80
N VAL A 135 12.14 1.59 1.65
CA VAL A 135 10.81 1.96 1.16
C VAL A 135 9.74 1.32 2.05
N PRO A 136 8.83 2.10 2.67
CA PRO A 136 7.74 1.54 3.46
C PRO A 136 6.84 0.60 2.64
N VAL A 137 6.41 -0.51 3.26
CA VAL A 137 5.61 -1.54 2.60
C VAL A 137 4.23 -1.67 3.25
N LEU A 138 3.18 -1.53 2.45
CA LEU A 138 1.81 -1.83 2.85
C LEU A 138 1.33 -3.10 2.17
N ILE A 139 1.07 -4.14 2.94
CA ILE A 139 0.54 -5.40 2.46
C ILE A 139 -1.00 -5.38 2.57
N PHE A 140 -1.70 -5.56 1.46
CA PHE A 140 -3.13 -5.82 1.48
C PHE A 140 -3.42 -7.31 1.42
N ALA A 141 -3.97 -7.83 2.51
CA ALA A 141 -4.62 -9.14 2.54
C ALA A 141 -6.03 -8.97 1.93
N ASN A 142 -6.11 -9.06 0.60
CA ASN A 142 -7.30 -8.76 -0.18
C ASN A 142 -8.26 -9.97 -0.27
N LYS A 143 -9.49 -9.71 -0.74
CA LYS A 143 -10.58 -10.69 -0.91
C LYS A 143 -11.11 -11.29 0.38
N GLN A 144 -11.09 -10.51 1.46
CA GLN A 144 -11.64 -10.91 2.76
C GLN A 144 -13.16 -11.10 2.76
N ASP A 145 -13.84 -10.69 1.68
CA ASP A 145 -15.25 -11.02 1.41
C ASP A 145 -15.49 -12.52 1.14
N LEU A 146 -14.44 -13.28 0.82
CA LEU A 146 -14.54 -14.71 0.54
C LEU A 146 -14.44 -15.53 1.83
N LEU A 147 -15.33 -16.52 2.00
CA LEU A 147 -15.32 -17.44 3.15
C LEU A 147 -14.03 -18.26 3.29
N THR A 148 -13.29 -18.45 2.19
CA THR A 148 -12.02 -19.18 2.16
C THR A 148 -10.80 -18.30 2.46
N ALA A 149 -10.99 -17.00 2.67
CA ALA A 149 -9.92 -16.05 2.91
C ALA A 149 -9.18 -16.36 4.22
N ALA A 150 -7.85 -16.45 4.16
CA ALA A 150 -7.02 -16.48 5.35
C ALA A 150 -7.03 -15.11 6.05
N PRO A 151 -7.11 -15.06 7.39
CA PRO A 151 -6.99 -13.80 8.12
C PRO A 151 -5.60 -13.19 7.91
N ALA A 152 -5.51 -11.86 7.97
CA ALA A 152 -4.25 -11.15 7.82
C ALA A 152 -3.16 -11.59 8.82
N SER A 153 -3.53 -12.00 10.03
CA SER A 153 -2.58 -12.53 11.02
C SER A 153 -1.91 -13.81 10.54
N GLU A 154 -2.67 -14.75 9.96
CA GLU A 154 -2.14 -16.00 9.41
C GLU A 154 -1.19 -15.73 8.24
N ILE A 155 -1.56 -14.79 7.35
CA ILE A 155 -0.70 -14.38 6.23
C ILE A 155 0.59 -13.72 6.74
N ALA A 156 0.50 -12.87 7.77
CA ALA A 156 1.67 -12.21 8.34
C ALA A 156 2.67 -13.18 8.99
N GLU A 157 2.15 -14.20 9.67
CA GLU A 157 2.94 -15.30 10.23
C GLU A 157 3.56 -16.15 9.12
N GLY A 158 2.75 -16.62 8.16
CA GLY A 158 3.21 -17.47 7.07
C GLY A 158 4.26 -16.83 6.16
N LEU A 159 4.21 -15.51 6.00
CA LEU A 159 5.20 -14.73 5.25
C LEU A 159 6.34 -14.19 6.10
N ASN A 160 6.39 -14.52 7.40
CA ASN A 160 7.41 -14.06 8.33
C ASN A 160 7.58 -12.52 8.36
N LEU A 161 6.50 -11.75 8.20
CA LEU A 161 6.59 -10.28 8.08
C LEU A 161 7.23 -9.63 9.33
N HIS A 162 7.11 -10.28 10.49
CA HIS A 162 7.74 -9.86 11.75
C HIS A 162 9.28 -9.84 11.71
N THR A 163 9.90 -10.50 10.74
CA THR A 163 11.35 -10.53 10.53
C THR A 163 11.89 -9.31 9.80
N ILE A 164 11.02 -8.52 9.15
CA ILE A 164 11.40 -7.29 8.45
C ILE A 164 11.82 -6.24 9.49
N ARG A 165 13.08 -5.80 9.44
CA ARG A 165 13.67 -4.84 10.40
C ARG A 165 14.19 -3.55 9.75
N ASP A 166 14.46 -3.57 8.47
CA ASP A 166 15.13 -2.50 7.71
C ASP A 166 14.15 -1.41 7.23
N ARG A 167 12.84 -1.63 7.33
CA ARG A 167 11.79 -0.70 6.88
C ARG A 167 10.52 -0.80 7.71
N VAL A 168 9.69 0.23 7.58
CA VAL A 168 8.33 0.22 8.15
C VAL A 168 7.43 -0.65 7.27
N TRP A 169 6.65 -1.51 7.89
CA TRP A 169 5.64 -2.29 7.17
C TRP A 169 4.31 -2.33 7.93
N GLN A 170 3.22 -2.61 7.22
CA GLN A 170 1.92 -2.89 7.80
C GLN A 170 1.17 -3.88 6.92
N ILE A 171 0.38 -4.76 7.53
CA ILE A 171 -0.63 -5.57 6.83
C ILE A 171 -2.03 -5.07 7.15
N GLN A 172 -2.91 -5.07 6.15
CA GLN A 172 -4.30 -4.62 6.26
C GLN A 172 -5.22 -5.62 5.55
N SER A 173 -6.18 -6.17 6.29
CA SER A 173 -7.32 -6.90 5.70
C SER A 173 -8.16 -5.95 4.87
N CYS A 174 -8.52 -6.35 3.65
CA CYS A 174 -9.43 -5.60 2.80
C CYS A 174 -10.23 -6.48 1.82
N SER A 175 -11.28 -5.88 1.26
CA SER A 175 -11.93 -6.33 0.04
C SER A 175 -11.93 -5.19 -0.96
N ALA A 176 -11.16 -5.34 -2.04
CA ALA A 176 -11.17 -4.39 -3.15
C ALA A 176 -12.53 -4.37 -3.88
N LEU A 177 -13.32 -5.45 -3.76
CA LEU A 177 -14.65 -5.55 -4.37
C LEU A 177 -15.68 -4.72 -3.62
N THR A 178 -15.71 -4.82 -2.29
CA THR A 178 -16.69 -4.09 -1.46
C THR A 178 -16.18 -2.70 -1.04
N GLY A 179 -14.87 -2.48 -1.09
CA GLY A 179 -14.20 -1.29 -0.55
C GLY A 179 -13.89 -1.37 0.95
N GLU A 180 -14.31 -2.43 1.64
CA GLU A 180 -14.05 -2.60 3.06
C GLU A 180 -12.54 -2.76 3.32
N GLY A 181 -12.02 -2.08 4.34
CA GLY A 181 -10.59 -2.08 4.66
C GLY A 181 -9.70 -1.34 3.65
N VAL A 182 -10.25 -0.95 2.49
CA VAL A 182 -9.64 -0.03 1.53
C VAL A 182 -9.92 1.42 1.92
N GLN A 183 -11.06 1.69 2.53
CA GLN A 183 -11.40 3.02 3.04
C GLN A 183 -11.61 2.91 4.55
N VAL A 184 -10.95 3.76 5.35
CA VAL A 184 -11.27 3.85 6.78
C VAL A 184 -12.23 5.00 6.97
N ASP A 185 -13.51 4.66 7.12
CA ASP A 185 -14.54 5.58 7.54
C ASP A 185 -14.22 6.03 8.99
N GLN A 186 -14.10 7.34 9.23
CA GLN A 186 -13.73 7.86 10.56
C GLN A 186 -14.78 7.55 11.64
N LYS A 187 -15.96 7.03 11.26
CA LYS A 187 -17.08 6.78 12.16
C LYS A 187 -17.10 5.40 12.82
N SER A 188 -16.33 4.42 12.34
CA SER A 188 -16.53 3.00 12.72
C SER A 188 -15.45 2.39 13.64
N THR A 189 -14.50 3.15 14.20
CA THR A 189 -13.60 2.58 15.22
C THR A 189 -14.00 2.95 16.65
N PRO A 190 -14.38 1.97 17.51
CA PRO A 190 -14.04 2.08 18.92
C PRO A 190 -12.52 2.20 19.01
N SER A 191 -12.04 3.02 19.92
CA SER A 191 -10.63 3.32 20.18
C SER A 191 -9.76 2.06 20.19
N LEU A 192 -9.12 1.72 19.06
CA LEU A 192 -7.99 0.80 19.05
C LEU A 192 -6.81 1.56 19.66
N THR A 193 -6.46 1.14 20.87
CA THR A 193 -5.33 1.65 21.63
C THR A 193 -4.01 1.42 20.88
N PRO A 194 -2.96 2.21 21.16
CA PRO A 194 -1.63 2.06 20.56
C PRO A 194 -0.87 0.76 20.93
N SER A 195 -1.56 -0.30 21.35
CA SER A 195 -0.96 -1.54 21.88
C SER A 195 -0.81 -2.68 20.88
N SER A 196 -1.37 -2.59 19.66
CA SER A 196 -1.16 -3.59 18.60
C SER A 196 0.05 -3.28 17.71
N TRP A 197 0.89 -2.34 18.12
CA TRP A 197 2.04 -1.89 17.35
C TRP A 197 3.27 -2.70 17.78
N ILE A 198 3.91 -3.38 16.83
CA ILE A 198 5.30 -3.77 16.98
C ILE A 198 6.12 -2.63 16.39
N PRO A 199 6.73 -1.74 17.19
CA PRO A 199 7.59 -0.70 16.65
C PRO A 199 8.80 -1.34 15.97
N ALA A 200 9.02 -1.02 14.69
CA ALA A 200 10.35 -1.15 14.11
C ALA A 200 11.28 -0.16 14.84
N PRO A 201 12.52 -0.56 15.21
CA PRO A 201 13.46 0.33 15.85
C PRO A 201 13.71 1.55 14.96
N ALA A 202 13.83 2.72 15.59
CA ALA A 202 14.04 3.98 14.91
C ALA A 202 15.27 3.90 13.99
N CYS A 203 15.14 4.35 12.75
CA CYS A 203 16.21 4.43 11.75
C CYS A 203 17.42 5.28 12.22
N HIS A 204 17.29 5.99 13.34
CA HIS A 204 18.33 6.85 13.94
C HIS A 204 19.47 6.11 14.66
N SER A 205 19.44 4.78 14.77
CA SER A 205 20.52 3.98 15.39
C SER A 205 21.39 3.19 14.41
N LEU A 206 21.28 3.43 13.10
CA LEU A 206 22.15 2.78 12.11
C LEU A 206 23.55 3.45 12.06
N PRO A 207 24.65 2.66 11.95
CA PRO A 207 26.00 3.18 11.76
C PRO A 207 26.06 4.11 10.54
N ALA A 208 26.90 5.14 10.58
CA ALA A 208 27.01 6.19 9.55
C ALA A 208 27.26 5.68 8.12
N ILE A 209 27.65 4.42 7.94
CA ILE A 209 27.86 3.74 6.65
C ILE A 209 26.52 3.38 5.95
N MET A 210 25.39 3.35 6.67
CA MET A 210 24.04 3.14 6.12
C MET A 210 23.25 4.44 5.88
N ARG A 211 23.91 5.62 5.88
CA ARG A 211 23.25 6.86 5.47
C ARG A 211 23.07 6.85 3.94
N CYS A 212 21.86 6.53 3.49
CA CYS A 212 21.43 6.73 2.12
C CYS A 212 21.64 8.20 1.72
N GLY A 213 22.26 8.45 0.56
CA GLY A 213 22.64 9.77 0.05
C GLY A 213 21.51 10.75 -0.29
N ARG A 214 20.29 10.52 0.21
CA ARG A 214 19.12 11.41 0.02
C ARG A 214 18.84 12.37 1.18
N CYS A 215 19.70 12.42 2.20
CA CYS A 215 19.60 13.37 3.32
C CYS A 215 20.51 14.61 3.19
N HIS A 216 20.87 15.02 1.96
CA HIS A 216 21.53 16.30 1.73
C HIS A 216 20.53 17.33 1.18
N HIS A 217 19.86 18.03 2.10
CA HIS A 217 19.85 19.49 2.12
C HIS A 217 19.76 20.00 3.55
#